data_AF-A0A7K4Y0N4-F1
#
_entry.id   AF-A0A7K4Y0N4-F1
#
_cell.length_a   1.000
_cell.length_b   1.000
_cell.length_c   1.000
_cell.angle_alpha   90.00
_cell.angle_beta   90.00
_cell.angle_gamma   90.00
#
_symmetry.space_group_name_H-M   'P 1'
#
loop_
_entity.id
_entity.type
_entity.pdbx_description
1 polymer ?
#
loop_
_entity_poly.entity_id
_entity_poly.type
_entity_poly.pdbx_seq_one_letter_code
_entity_poly.pdbx_strand_id
1 'polypeptide(L)'
;LTLAEPFWKELFSLPVVYEYNVYRALIEHFGTHFLHSGSLGGHYKVIFYMDTDKMKAQGVSITDLYKCTSSGWNAFIVKKKKKECTKLDELLLTSSGNSSNKIKGDPYIEGGSPGAVAGLSYLDLDNPAGNSQMYTLWAASVTDYPRVIKKKLTPLYELVKEVPCSSVKKHYLKQAIEEYMAENDPCKCQPCQNGGEVSVEGTQCMCYCKPYTFGAACELGILVQDQPGVVDGHWSCWSSWSPCSGGRKSRSRTCNNPSPRGGGKACLGEQHESKACEDEELQHLRLIEPHCFDLSINPTEFCSPPPLLENGFVQNAENSYPVGKKIIYACKHGYSLVGDPVAKCLGNLQWQVGERYCHETACLLPELEGGLQGEPWKPVYEIGERISLSCPYGMHLEGAHSILCEPSLKWSPDVKTIQCKKPVSSVKTEVTEPKCQPWEKVYQSQCVCKMPYECGPSLDICATDQRTKRNTALTVCKLHALECMGRKYSLTEVENCKVPQTSEIPCGSCRSWEKCNGPSNVCVCDEDGLCEEGGAQVCAEVSGSAAHRTMTECEVGLLRCRGETVTLVGIRPCDIQSK
;
A
#
# COMPACT_ATOMS: atom_id res chain seq x y z
N LEU A 1 -10.68 -22.20 -41.13
CA LEU A 1 -9.34 -22.17 -40.51
C LEU A 1 -9.19 -23.49 -39.78
N THR A 2 -8.14 -24.26 -40.02
CA THR A 2 -7.91 -25.50 -39.29
C THR A 2 -7.55 -25.15 -37.85
N LEU A 3 -8.36 -25.60 -36.90
CA LEU A 3 -8.15 -25.33 -35.48
C LEU A 3 -7.05 -26.25 -34.93
N ALA A 4 -6.25 -25.74 -33.99
CA ALA A 4 -5.31 -26.57 -33.27
C ALA A 4 -6.06 -27.62 -32.44
N GLU A 5 -5.53 -28.85 -32.37
CA GLU A 5 -6.19 -29.96 -31.67
C GLU A 5 -6.58 -29.63 -30.21
N PRO A 6 -5.73 -28.99 -29.38
CA PRO A 6 -6.12 -28.64 -28.01
C PRO A 6 -7.29 -27.67 -27.97
N PHE A 7 -7.28 -26.64 -28.81
CA PHE A 7 -8.34 -25.64 -28.89
C PHE A 7 -9.66 -26.26 -29.38
N TRP A 8 -9.60 -27.13 -30.40
CA TRP A 8 -10.77 -27.82 -30.90
C TRP A 8 -11.38 -28.76 -29.85
N LYS A 9 -10.56 -29.52 -29.11
CA LYS A 9 -11.03 -30.40 -28.03
C LYS A 9 -11.76 -29.63 -26.94
N GLU A 10 -11.23 -28.49 -26.50
CA GLU A 10 -11.91 -27.67 -25.49
C GLU A 10 -13.23 -27.09 -26.03
N LEU A 11 -13.24 -26.53 -27.24
CA LEU A 11 -14.48 -26.06 -27.88
C LEU A 11 -15.53 -27.18 -28.05
N PHE A 12 -15.08 -28.38 -28.39
CA PHE A 12 -15.95 -29.54 -28.50
C PHE A 12 -16.57 -29.91 -27.14
N SER A 13 -15.78 -29.85 -26.06
CA SER A 13 -16.21 -30.18 -24.70
C SER A 13 -17.10 -29.13 -24.03
N LEU A 14 -17.17 -27.90 -24.56
CA LEU A 14 -18.02 -26.85 -24.00
C LEU A 14 -19.49 -27.31 -23.88
N PRO A 15 -20.17 -27.00 -22.76
CA PRO A 15 -21.58 -27.35 -22.58
C PRO A 15 -22.47 -26.53 -23.53
N VAL A 16 -23.61 -27.11 -23.90
CA VAL A 16 -24.66 -26.42 -24.69
C VAL A 16 -25.59 -25.59 -23.82
N VAL A 17 -25.52 -25.74 -22.50
CA VAL A 17 -26.16 -24.86 -21.52
C VAL A 17 -25.10 -23.87 -21.02
N TYR A 18 -25.45 -22.60 -20.94
CA TYR A 18 -24.52 -21.57 -20.53
C TYR A 18 -24.00 -21.77 -19.09
N GLU A 19 -22.70 -22.01 -18.96
CA GLU A 19 -21.99 -22.10 -17.69
C GLU A 19 -20.72 -21.24 -17.76
N TYR A 20 -20.80 -20.01 -17.23
CA TYR A 20 -19.73 -19.02 -17.35
C TYR A 20 -18.34 -19.56 -16.97
N ASN A 21 -18.23 -20.29 -15.86
CA ASN A 21 -16.94 -20.80 -15.36
C ASN A 21 -16.19 -21.68 -16.38
N VAL A 22 -16.92 -22.50 -17.15
CA VAL A 22 -16.31 -23.39 -18.15
C VAL A 22 -15.82 -22.59 -19.36
N TYR A 23 -16.62 -21.63 -19.81
CA TYR A 23 -16.24 -20.73 -20.91
C TYR A 23 -15.09 -19.79 -20.50
N ARG A 24 -15.09 -19.32 -19.26
CA ARG A 24 -14.03 -18.50 -18.68
C ARG A 24 -12.68 -19.23 -18.70
N ALA A 25 -12.65 -20.51 -18.33
CA ALA A 25 -11.42 -21.30 -18.36
C ALA A 25 -10.81 -21.36 -19.78
N LEU A 26 -11.65 -21.51 -20.80
CA LEU A 26 -11.22 -21.47 -22.21
C LEU A 26 -10.65 -20.10 -22.59
N ILE A 27 -11.27 -19.00 -22.12
CA ILE A 27 -10.80 -17.62 -22.37
C ILE A 27 -9.47 -17.36 -21.66
N GLU A 28 -9.29 -17.83 -20.42
CA GLU A 28 -8.03 -17.71 -19.69
C GLU A 28 -6.89 -18.48 -20.37
N HIS A 29 -7.20 -19.62 -21.00
CA HIS A 29 -6.21 -20.43 -21.69
C HIS A 29 -5.85 -19.93 -23.10
N PHE A 30 -6.84 -19.52 -23.90
CA PHE A 30 -6.65 -19.16 -25.32
C PHE A 30 -6.80 -17.67 -25.63
N GLY A 31 -7.22 -16.85 -24.67
CA GLY A 31 -7.43 -15.42 -24.81
C GLY A 31 -8.79 -15.03 -25.38
N THR A 32 -8.94 -13.76 -25.73
CA THR A 32 -10.22 -13.18 -26.23
C THR A 32 -10.23 -12.95 -27.73
N HIS A 33 -9.06 -12.92 -28.38
CA HIS A 33 -8.90 -12.60 -29.79
C HIS A 33 -7.84 -13.49 -30.44
N PHE A 34 -7.98 -13.69 -31.75
CA PHE A 34 -6.93 -14.27 -32.58
C PHE A 34 -6.38 -13.24 -33.56
N LEU A 35 -5.17 -13.50 -34.07
CA LEU A 35 -4.52 -12.66 -35.07
C LEU A 35 -5.20 -12.87 -36.44
N HIS A 36 -5.84 -11.83 -36.97
CA HIS A 36 -6.41 -11.85 -38.31
C HIS A 36 -5.40 -11.48 -39.39
N SER A 37 -4.59 -10.45 -39.12
CA SER A 37 -3.46 -10.08 -39.98
C SER A 37 -2.39 -9.35 -39.18
N GLY A 38 -1.18 -9.31 -39.71
CA GLY A 38 -0.05 -8.62 -39.11
C GLY A 38 1.14 -8.68 -40.06
N SER A 39 2.26 -8.09 -39.65
CA SER A 39 3.52 -8.21 -40.36
C SER A 39 4.51 -8.99 -39.51
N LEU A 40 5.28 -9.89 -40.10
CA LEU A 40 6.41 -10.52 -39.42
C LEU A 40 7.61 -9.61 -39.54
N GLY A 41 8.26 -9.34 -38.43
CA GLY A 41 9.46 -8.51 -38.41
C GLY A 41 9.84 -8.14 -36.99
N GLY A 42 10.34 -6.92 -36.84
CA GLY A 42 10.79 -6.39 -35.56
C GLY A 42 10.36 -4.94 -35.39
N HIS A 43 10.13 -4.56 -34.15
CA HIS A 43 9.78 -3.20 -33.77
C HIS A 43 10.78 -2.73 -32.73
N TYR A 44 11.52 -1.67 -33.04
CA TYR A 44 12.51 -1.09 -32.14
C TYR A 44 12.07 0.33 -31.81
N LYS A 45 11.80 0.59 -30.53
CA LYS A 45 11.52 1.90 -29.98
C LYS A 45 12.41 2.10 -28.76
N VAL A 46 13.04 3.26 -28.63
CA VAL A 46 13.84 3.60 -27.45
C VAL A 46 13.37 4.95 -26.92
N ILE A 47 13.27 5.04 -25.59
CA ILE A 47 12.91 6.28 -24.90
C ILE A 47 14.15 6.79 -24.19
N PHE A 48 14.52 8.03 -24.46
CA PHE A 48 15.61 8.73 -23.79
C PHE A 48 15.05 9.79 -22.85
N TYR A 49 15.62 9.88 -21.65
CA TYR A 49 15.24 10.89 -20.65
C TYR A 49 16.09 12.14 -20.80
N MET A 50 15.42 13.30 -20.85
CA MET A 50 16.06 14.60 -20.96
C MET A 50 15.48 15.58 -19.94
N ASP A 51 16.36 16.32 -19.28
CA ASP A 51 15.99 17.36 -18.33
C ASP A 51 15.66 18.67 -19.07
N THR A 52 14.40 19.07 -19.01
CA THR A 52 13.91 20.26 -19.73
C THR A 52 14.49 21.57 -19.20
N ASP A 53 14.86 21.64 -17.93
CA ASP A 53 15.44 22.84 -17.34
C ASP A 53 16.89 23.01 -17.80
N LYS A 54 17.64 21.91 -17.90
CA LYS A 54 18.96 21.90 -18.55
C LYS A 54 18.88 22.24 -20.04
N MET A 55 17.87 21.73 -20.76
CA MET A 55 17.64 22.08 -22.17
C MET A 55 17.39 23.58 -22.34
N LYS A 56 16.54 24.18 -21.50
CA LYS A 56 16.29 25.63 -21.50
C LYS A 56 17.54 26.43 -21.15
N ALA A 57 18.29 26.01 -20.13
CA ALA A 57 19.52 26.67 -19.71
C ALA A 57 20.59 26.69 -20.82
N GLN A 58 20.65 25.65 -21.65
CA GLN A 58 21.57 25.58 -22.80
C GLN A 58 20.99 26.16 -24.12
N GLY A 59 19.74 26.60 -24.10
CA GLY A 59 19.06 27.22 -25.25
C GLY A 59 18.69 26.23 -26.35
N VAL A 60 18.33 24.98 -26.00
CA VAL A 60 17.95 23.91 -26.96
C VAL A 60 16.44 23.70 -26.95
N SER A 61 15.78 23.77 -28.12
CA SER A 61 14.34 23.55 -28.24
C SER A 61 13.98 22.10 -28.61
N ILE A 62 12.73 21.69 -28.37
CA ILE A 62 12.19 20.37 -28.79
C ILE A 62 12.29 20.21 -30.32
N THR A 63 12.10 21.29 -31.07
CA THR A 63 12.30 21.29 -32.53
C THR A 63 13.75 21.05 -32.94
N ASP A 64 14.72 21.48 -32.14
CA ASP A 64 16.15 21.23 -32.40
C ASP A 64 16.51 19.78 -32.04
N LEU A 65 15.92 19.25 -30.96
CA LEU A 65 15.97 17.81 -30.65
C LEU A 65 15.42 16.97 -31.80
N TYR A 66 14.23 17.30 -32.31
CA TYR A 66 13.67 16.62 -33.47
C TYR A 66 14.56 16.80 -34.70
N LYS A 67 15.11 17.98 -34.99
CA LYS A 67 16.04 18.15 -36.14
C LYS A 67 17.32 17.32 -36.00
N CYS A 68 17.87 17.19 -34.79
CA CYS A 68 19.06 16.37 -34.54
C CYS A 68 18.78 14.87 -34.58
N THR A 69 17.56 14.43 -34.23
CA THR A 69 17.17 13.00 -34.20
C THR A 69 16.49 12.51 -35.49
N SER A 70 15.70 13.37 -36.16
CA SER A 70 14.96 13.11 -37.42
C SER A 70 15.77 13.36 -38.69
N SER A 71 16.96 13.96 -38.59
CA SER A 71 17.98 13.94 -39.66
C SER A 71 18.58 12.53 -39.81
N GLY A 72 17.71 11.52 -39.80
CA GLY A 72 18.00 10.10 -39.83
C GLY A 72 18.82 9.64 -38.65
N TRP A 73 18.68 8.37 -38.35
CA TRP A 73 19.70 7.57 -37.65
C TRP A 73 21.14 7.86 -38.11
N ASN A 74 21.32 8.41 -39.32
CA ASN A 74 22.54 8.99 -39.87
C ASN A 74 23.24 10.04 -39.00
N ALA A 75 22.61 10.71 -38.03
CA ALA A 75 23.33 11.59 -37.10
C ALA A 75 24.14 10.82 -36.04
N PHE A 76 23.64 9.64 -35.63
CA PHE A 76 24.32 8.69 -34.74
C PHE A 76 25.15 7.64 -35.49
N ILE A 77 25.10 7.62 -36.83
CA ILE A 77 25.74 6.64 -37.71
C ILE A 77 26.77 7.29 -38.66
N VAL A 78 26.66 8.60 -38.95
CA VAL A 78 27.55 9.34 -39.87
C VAL A 78 27.95 10.68 -39.25
N LYS A 79 29.26 10.95 -39.16
CA LYS A 79 29.84 12.23 -38.71
C LYS A 79 29.28 13.43 -39.49
N LYS A 80 28.18 14.04 -39.05
CA LYS A 80 27.82 15.42 -39.38
C LYS A 80 27.52 16.19 -38.10
N LYS A 81 28.59 16.66 -37.46
CA LYS A 81 28.54 17.55 -36.29
C LYS A 81 28.00 18.93 -36.68
N LYS A 82 26.68 19.11 -36.61
CA LYS A 82 26.13 20.46 -36.42
C LYS A 82 26.40 20.91 -34.98
N LYS A 83 26.82 22.17 -34.81
CA LYS A 83 27.16 22.76 -33.50
C LYS A 83 25.98 22.74 -32.51
N GLU A 84 24.75 22.70 -33.01
CA GLU A 84 23.52 22.57 -32.22
C GLU A 84 23.31 21.15 -31.66
N CYS A 85 23.72 20.10 -32.37
CA CYS A 85 23.56 18.72 -31.91
C CYS A 85 24.64 18.28 -30.93
N THR A 86 25.79 18.94 -30.91
CA THR A 86 26.86 18.67 -29.92
C THR A 86 26.47 19.13 -28.51
N LYS A 87 25.75 20.25 -28.40
CA LYS A 87 25.12 20.65 -27.12
C LYS A 87 24.09 19.63 -26.63
N LEU A 88 23.36 19.01 -27.57
CA LEU A 88 22.37 18.00 -27.26
C LEU A 88 23.01 16.70 -26.73
N ASP A 89 24.14 16.28 -27.30
CA ASP A 89 24.90 15.13 -26.81
C ASP A 89 25.39 15.36 -25.37
N GLU A 90 25.91 16.55 -25.05
CA GLU A 90 26.30 16.94 -23.68
C GLU A 90 25.12 16.96 -22.70
N LEU A 91 23.94 17.40 -23.14
CA LEU A 91 22.71 17.35 -22.34
C LEU A 91 22.26 15.92 -22.04
N LEU A 92 22.33 15.03 -23.02
CA LEU A 92 21.97 13.61 -22.86
C LEU A 92 22.92 12.89 -21.90
N LEU A 93 24.22 13.21 -21.95
CA LEU A 93 25.22 12.68 -21.02
C LEU A 93 24.98 13.15 -19.59
N THR A 94 24.68 14.44 -19.42
CA THR A 94 24.42 15.02 -18.09
C THR A 94 23.05 14.66 -17.52
N SER A 95 22.10 14.18 -18.32
CA SER A 95 20.80 13.67 -17.86
C SER A 95 20.80 12.16 -17.58
N SER A 96 21.66 11.38 -18.25
CA SER A 96 21.74 9.92 -18.09
C SER A 96 22.38 9.46 -16.76
N GLY A 97 22.95 10.37 -15.96
CA GLY A 97 23.49 10.07 -14.63
C GLY A 97 24.73 9.15 -14.62
N ASN A 98 25.37 8.92 -15.76
CA ASN A 98 26.49 7.98 -15.90
C ASN A 98 27.78 8.73 -16.27
N SER A 99 28.91 8.39 -15.64
CA SER A 99 30.21 9.04 -15.86
C SER A 99 30.92 8.58 -17.15
N SER A 100 30.39 7.54 -17.81
CA SER A 100 30.84 7.08 -19.13
C SER A 100 30.01 7.73 -20.24
N ASN A 101 30.59 7.96 -21.42
CA ASN A 101 29.92 8.51 -22.62
C ASN A 101 28.84 7.59 -23.25
N LYS A 102 28.20 6.76 -22.44
CA LYS A 102 27.14 5.81 -22.81
C LYS A 102 25.81 6.29 -22.24
N ILE A 103 24.86 6.57 -23.11
CA ILE A 103 23.49 6.92 -22.74
C ILE A 103 22.71 5.62 -22.53
N LYS A 104 22.07 5.49 -21.37
CA LYS A 104 21.08 4.43 -21.16
C LYS A 104 19.72 4.91 -21.67
N GLY A 105 19.13 4.18 -22.60
CA GLY A 105 17.73 4.35 -22.98
C GLY A 105 16.88 3.25 -22.35
N ASP A 106 15.57 3.44 -22.29
CA ASP A 106 14.62 2.36 -21.99
C ASP A 106 14.06 1.83 -23.32
N PRO A 107 14.58 0.68 -23.81
CA PRO A 107 14.18 0.15 -25.10
C PRO A 107 12.93 -0.74 -24.99
N TYR A 108 12.00 -0.54 -25.91
CA TYR A 108 10.92 -1.46 -26.23
C TYR A 108 11.24 -2.15 -27.56
N ILE A 109 11.67 -3.41 -27.48
CA ILE A 109 12.14 -4.19 -28.64
C ILE A 109 11.28 -5.45 -28.79
N GLU A 110 10.66 -5.60 -29.96
CA GLU A 110 9.97 -6.82 -30.37
C GLU A 110 10.73 -7.47 -31.54
N GLY A 111 11.00 -8.77 -31.44
CA GLY A 111 11.72 -9.51 -32.47
C GLY A 111 13.25 -9.38 -32.39
N GLY A 112 13.94 -10.30 -33.06
CA GLY A 112 15.39 -10.44 -33.00
C GLY A 112 15.86 -11.41 -31.92
N SER A 113 17.15 -11.78 -32.00
CA SER A 113 17.76 -12.71 -31.05
C SER A 113 17.94 -12.06 -29.67
N PRO A 114 17.74 -12.80 -28.55
CA PRO A 114 17.90 -12.24 -27.20
C PRO A 114 19.25 -11.57 -26.95
N GLY A 115 20.33 -12.13 -27.52
CA GLY A 115 21.68 -11.56 -27.41
C GLY A 115 21.85 -10.23 -28.15
N ALA A 116 21.25 -10.08 -29.33
CA ALA A 116 21.29 -8.82 -30.06
C ALA A 116 20.39 -7.74 -29.43
N VAL A 117 19.26 -8.14 -28.81
CA VAL A 117 18.35 -7.25 -28.08
C VAL A 117 19.05 -6.62 -26.87
N ALA A 118 19.79 -7.41 -26.09
CA ALA A 118 20.50 -6.90 -24.90
C ALA A 118 21.50 -5.77 -25.25
N GLY A 119 22.15 -5.88 -26.42
CA GLY A 119 23.13 -4.91 -26.91
C GLY A 119 22.56 -3.53 -27.30
N LEU A 120 21.24 -3.41 -27.47
CA LEU A 120 20.58 -2.17 -27.89
C LEU A 120 20.07 -1.30 -26.73
N SER A 121 20.30 -1.72 -25.48
CA SER A 121 19.86 -0.96 -24.29
C SER A 121 20.72 0.27 -24.01
N TYR A 122 21.90 0.35 -24.61
CA TYR A 122 22.87 1.42 -24.39
C TYR A 122 23.29 2.01 -25.73
N LEU A 123 23.40 3.34 -25.78
CA LEU A 123 23.93 4.06 -26.93
C LEU A 123 25.26 4.68 -26.56
N ASP A 124 26.35 4.21 -27.17
CA ASP A 124 27.70 4.71 -26.94
C ASP A 124 27.99 5.91 -27.87
N LEU A 125 28.01 7.13 -27.32
CA LEU A 125 28.21 8.34 -28.13
C LEU A 125 29.62 8.44 -28.72
N ASP A 126 30.62 7.80 -28.09
CA ASP A 126 31.99 7.78 -28.60
C ASP A 126 32.18 6.74 -29.70
N ASN A 127 31.30 5.74 -29.76
CA ASN A 127 31.36 4.65 -30.73
C ASN A 127 30.08 4.54 -31.61
N PRO A 128 29.82 5.54 -32.48
CA PRO A 128 28.68 5.50 -33.40
C PRO A 128 28.71 4.30 -34.37
N ALA A 129 29.91 3.86 -34.77
CA ALA A 129 30.08 2.69 -35.63
C ALA A 129 29.66 1.40 -34.93
N GLY A 130 30.01 1.23 -33.65
CA GLY A 130 29.57 0.10 -32.83
C GLY A 130 28.06 0.05 -32.63
N ASN A 131 27.43 1.21 -32.38
CA ASN A 131 25.96 1.27 -32.28
C ASN A 131 25.28 0.86 -33.59
N SER A 132 25.81 1.36 -34.72
CA SER A 132 25.31 0.96 -36.04
C SER A 132 25.47 -0.55 -36.27
N GLN A 133 26.63 -1.11 -35.90
CA GLN A 133 26.89 -2.54 -36.02
C GLN A 133 25.92 -3.36 -35.16
N MET A 134 25.67 -2.96 -33.90
CA MET A 134 24.71 -3.62 -33.01
C MET A 134 23.29 -3.58 -33.57
N TYR A 135 22.87 -2.43 -34.12
CA TYR A 135 21.58 -2.33 -34.77
C TYR A 135 21.49 -3.22 -36.02
N THR A 136 22.52 -3.24 -36.87
CA THR A 136 22.55 -4.12 -38.04
C THR A 136 22.52 -5.59 -37.65
N LEU A 137 23.23 -5.98 -36.59
CA LEU A 137 23.20 -7.34 -36.04
C LEU A 137 21.80 -7.72 -35.55
N TRP A 138 21.13 -6.81 -34.82
CA TRP A 138 19.74 -7.03 -34.42
C TRP A 138 18.80 -7.14 -35.62
N ALA A 139 18.87 -6.19 -36.56
CA ALA A 139 18.00 -6.15 -37.75
C ALA A 139 18.19 -7.39 -38.62
N ALA A 140 19.42 -7.90 -38.74
CA ALA A 140 19.69 -9.18 -39.39
C ALA A 140 19.09 -10.35 -38.60
N SER A 141 19.16 -10.34 -37.27
CA SER A 141 18.56 -11.40 -36.45
C SER A 141 17.02 -11.39 -36.46
N VAL A 142 16.38 -10.27 -36.81
CA VAL A 142 14.91 -10.16 -36.89
C VAL A 142 14.34 -11.03 -38.01
N THR A 143 15.08 -11.28 -39.09
CA THR A 143 14.62 -12.20 -40.13
C THR A 143 14.57 -13.64 -39.65
N ASP A 144 15.50 -14.03 -38.76
CA ASP A 144 15.56 -15.39 -38.20
C ASP A 144 14.62 -15.56 -36.99
N TYR A 145 14.42 -14.48 -36.23
CA TYR A 145 13.58 -14.45 -35.03
C TYR A 145 12.48 -13.37 -35.12
N PRO A 146 11.59 -13.43 -36.11
CA PRO A 146 10.55 -12.42 -36.27
C PRO A 146 9.49 -12.56 -35.17
N ARG A 147 8.90 -11.43 -34.81
CA ARG A 147 7.64 -11.39 -34.06
C ARG A 147 6.55 -10.78 -34.93
N VAL A 148 5.30 -11.12 -34.62
CA VAL A 148 4.16 -10.48 -35.28
C VAL A 148 4.05 -9.06 -34.73
N ILE A 149 4.21 -8.08 -35.60
CA ILE A 149 4.03 -6.64 -35.32
C ILE A 149 2.81 -6.12 -36.08
N LYS A 150 2.35 -4.90 -35.73
CA LYS A 150 1.17 -4.26 -36.37
C LYS A 150 -0.05 -5.20 -36.42
N LYS A 151 -0.29 -5.88 -35.31
CA LYS A 151 -1.33 -6.92 -35.18
C LYS A 151 -2.71 -6.31 -35.39
N LYS A 152 -3.53 -6.94 -36.23
CA LYS A 152 -4.99 -6.74 -36.28
C LYS A 152 -5.65 -7.97 -35.68
N LEU A 153 -6.43 -7.74 -34.64
CA LEU A 153 -7.09 -8.78 -33.85
C LEU A 153 -8.55 -8.95 -34.30
N THR A 154 -9.07 -10.16 -34.19
CA THR A 154 -10.49 -10.48 -34.41
C THR A 154 -10.98 -11.34 -33.26
N PRO A 155 -12.23 -11.18 -32.80
CA PRO A 155 -12.72 -11.90 -31.62
C PRO A 155 -12.62 -13.42 -31.78
N LEU A 156 -12.19 -14.10 -30.72
CA LEU A 156 -11.90 -15.54 -30.75
C LEU A 156 -13.14 -16.38 -31.07
N TYR A 157 -14.32 -15.93 -30.64
CA TYR A 157 -15.59 -16.63 -30.88
C TYR A 157 -15.93 -16.78 -32.38
N GLU A 158 -15.33 -16.00 -33.28
CA GLU A 158 -15.51 -16.16 -34.73
C GLU A 158 -14.88 -17.44 -35.30
N LEU A 159 -13.99 -18.09 -34.55
CA LEU A 159 -13.41 -19.39 -34.91
C LEU A 159 -14.33 -20.58 -34.64
N VAL A 160 -15.41 -20.40 -33.87
CA VAL A 160 -16.36 -21.46 -33.53
C VAL A 160 -17.28 -21.71 -34.72
N LYS A 161 -16.97 -22.74 -35.52
CA LYS A 161 -17.76 -23.11 -36.71
C LYS A 161 -17.98 -24.62 -36.84
N GLU A 162 -16.91 -25.41 -36.73
CA GLU A 162 -16.92 -26.85 -37.00
C GLU A 162 -16.89 -27.68 -35.69
N VAL A 163 -17.88 -27.44 -34.82
CA VAL A 163 -18.12 -28.20 -33.58
C VAL A 163 -19.63 -28.42 -33.40
N PRO A 164 -20.07 -29.45 -32.64
CA PRO A 164 -21.49 -29.62 -32.33
C PRO A 164 -22.06 -28.38 -31.65
N CYS A 165 -23.26 -27.96 -32.07
CA CYS A 165 -23.93 -26.76 -31.57
C CYS A 165 -23.07 -25.49 -31.68
N SER A 166 -22.37 -25.33 -32.80
CA SER A 166 -21.39 -24.26 -32.98
C SER A 166 -22.01 -22.87 -32.88
N SER A 167 -23.23 -22.66 -33.37
CA SER A 167 -23.88 -21.33 -33.32
C SER A 167 -24.24 -20.96 -31.88
N VAL A 168 -24.80 -21.91 -31.13
CA VAL A 168 -25.10 -21.76 -29.69
C VAL A 168 -23.83 -21.51 -28.89
N LYS A 169 -22.79 -22.33 -29.10
CA LYS A 169 -21.50 -22.17 -28.41
C LYS A 169 -20.82 -20.87 -28.77
N LYS A 170 -20.90 -20.42 -30.02
CA LYS A 170 -20.39 -19.12 -30.47
C LYS A 170 -21.07 -17.99 -29.73
N HIS A 171 -22.40 -18.02 -29.66
CA HIS A 171 -23.19 -17.01 -28.94
C HIS A 171 -22.81 -16.96 -27.45
N TYR A 172 -22.73 -18.12 -26.79
CA TYR A 172 -22.31 -18.19 -25.39
C TYR A 172 -20.85 -17.80 -25.15
N LEU A 173 -19.94 -18.12 -26.07
CA LEU A 173 -18.55 -17.68 -25.96
C LEU A 173 -18.43 -16.15 -26.14
N LYS A 174 -19.24 -15.55 -27.01
CA LYS A 174 -19.34 -14.09 -27.13
C LYS A 174 -19.84 -13.49 -25.81
N GLN A 175 -20.91 -14.02 -25.23
CA GLN A 175 -21.43 -13.57 -23.94
C GLN A 175 -20.38 -13.71 -22.83
N ALA A 176 -19.70 -14.86 -22.74
CA ALA A 176 -18.66 -15.09 -21.74
C ALA A 176 -17.46 -14.15 -21.92
N ILE A 177 -17.08 -13.80 -23.15
CA ILE A 177 -16.03 -12.81 -23.39
C ILE A 177 -16.48 -11.41 -22.93
N GLU A 178 -17.74 -11.02 -23.16
CA GLU A 178 -18.29 -9.75 -22.64
C GLU A 178 -18.27 -9.72 -21.10
N GLU A 179 -18.65 -10.82 -20.45
CA GLU A 179 -18.61 -10.97 -18.98
C GLU A 179 -17.17 -10.94 -18.45
N TYR A 180 -16.24 -11.66 -19.08
CA TYR A 180 -14.83 -11.69 -18.71
C TYR A 180 -14.15 -10.32 -18.84
N MET A 181 -14.46 -9.57 -19.91
CA MET A 181 -13.96 -8.21 -20.07
C MET A 181 -14.51 -7.27 -19.00
N ALA A 182 -15.79 -7.41 -18.62
CA ALA A 182 -16.38 -6.64 -17.53
C ALA A 182 -15.81 -7.02 -16.15
N GLU A 183 -15.40 -8.27 -15.96
CA GLU A 183 -14.74 -8.73 -14.74
C GLU A 183 -13.34 -8.12 -14.57
N ASN A 184 -12.62 -7.96 -15.67
CA ASN A 184 -11.24 -7.44 -15.70
C ASN A 184 -11.17 -5.96 -16.14
N ASP A 185 -12.30 -5.25 -16.15
CA ASP A 185 -12.35 -3.85 -16.56
C ASP A 185 -11.60 -2.96 -15.55
N PRO A 186 -10.66 -2.11 -16.00
CA PRO A 186 -9.93 -1.19 -15.13
C PRO A 186 -10.80 -0.18 -14.38
N CYS A 187 -12.08 -0.03 -14.74
CA CYS A 187 -13.06 0.80 -14.01
C CYS A 187 -13.16 0.45 -12.52
N LYS A 188 -12.79 -0.78 -12.13
CA LYS A 188 -12.82 -1.25 -10.74
C LYS A 188 -11.67 -0.70 -9.90
N CYS A 189 -10.63 -0.20 -10.55
CA CYS A 189 -9.48 0.40 -9.91
C CYS A 189 -9.73 1.87 -9.58
N GLN A 190 -8.99 2.36 -8.58
CA GLN A 190 -8.89 3.79 -8.34
C GLN A 190 -8.03 4.45 -9.43
N PRO A 191 -8.27 5.72 -9.74
CA PRO A 191 -7.52 6.42 -10.78
C PRO A 191 -6.10 6.71 -10.28
N CYS A 192 -5.13 6.57 -11.19
CA CYS A 192 -3.73 6.88 -10.90
C CYS A 192 -3.50 8.39 -10.84
N GLN A 193 -2.49 8.82 -10.09
CA GLN A 193 -2.09 10.23 -10.02
C GLN A 193 -1.46 10.67 -11.35
N ASN A 194 -1.42 11.99 -11.57
CA ASN A 194 -0.85 12.60 -12.77
C ASN A 194 -1.40 12.03 -14.10
N GLY A 195 -2.64 11.52 -14.10
CA GLY A 195 -3.26 10.94 -15.28
C GLY A 195 -2.57 9.67 -15.80
N GLY A 196 -1.95 8.89 -14.91
CA GLY A 196 -1.46 7.55 -15.25
C GLY A 196 -2.58 6.62 -15.72
N GLU A 197 -2.24 5.71 -16.63
CA GLU A 197 -3.20 4.71 -17.14
C GLU A 197 -3.30 3.55 -16.15
N VAL A 198 -4.52 3.09 -15.86
CA VAL A 198 -4.74 2.01 -14.91
C VAL A 198 -5.04 0.70 -15.63
N SER A 199 -4.50 -0.40 -15.10
CA SER A 199 -4.75 -1.75 -15.61
C SER A 199 -4.94 -2.73 -14.47
N VAL A 200 -5.55 -3.88 -14.75
CA VAL A 200 -5.75 -4.98 -13.80
C VAL A 200 -4.81 -6.11 -14.18
N GLU A 201 -3.90 -6.47 -13.28
CA GLU A 201 -3.04 -7.66 -13.39
C GLU A 201 -3.42 -8.67 -12.31
N GLY A 202 -4.17 -9.71 -12.71
CA GLY A 202 -4.74 -10.68 -11.78
C GLY A 202 -5.74 -10.04 -10.83
N THR A 203 -5.35 -9.84 -9.58
CA THR A 203 -6.18 -9.19 -8.53
C THR A 203 -5.63 -7.84 -8.08
N GLN A 204 -4.62 -7.30 -8.78
CA GLN A 204 -3.97 -6.04 -8.43
C GLN A 204 -4.19 -4.98 -9.50
N CYS A 205 -4.37 -3.74 -9.06
CA CYS A 205 -4.42 -2.57 -9.93
C CYS A 205 -3.01 -2.03 -10.13
N MET A 206 -2.58 -1.89 -11.38
CA MET A 206 -1.27 -1.39 -11.76
C MET A 206 -1.40 -0.03 -12.44
N CYS A 207 -0.56 0.92 -12.02
CA CYS A 207 -0.50 2.26 -12.58
C CYS A 207 0.66 2.40 -13.57
N TYR A 208 0.32 2.63 -14.83
CA TYR A 208 1.25 2.90 -15.92
C TYR A 208 1.44 4.41 -16.07
N CYS A 209 2.60 4.89 -15.62
CA CYS A 209 2.86 6.32 -15.51
C CYS A 209 3.11 6.98 -16.87
N LYS A 210 2.61 8.23 -16.99
CA LYS A 210 2.95 9.10 -18.12
C LYS A 210 4.45 9.44 -18.07
N PRO A 211 5.06 9.79 -19.22
CA PRO A 211 6.47 10.18 -19.25
C PRO A 211 6.78 11.26 -18.20
N TYR A 212 7.92 11.12 -17.51
CA TYR A 212 8.40 12.01 -16.44
C TYR A 212 7.62 11.97 -15.12
N THR A 213 6.70 11.01 -14.96
CA THR A 213 6.04 10.69 -13.69
C THR A 213 6.44 9.29 -13.24
N PHE A 214 6.55 9.08 -11.93
CA PHE A 214 6.98 7.83 -11.31
C PHE A 214 6.44 7.73 -9.88
N GLY A 215 6.76 6.64 -9.18
CA GLY A 215 6.15 6.31 -7.88
C GLY A 215 5.11 5.20 -8.02
N ALA A 216 4.57 4.75 -6.90
CA ALA A 216 3.69 3.58 -6.87
C ALA A 216 2.33 3.82 -7.58
N ALA A 217 1.86 5.06 -7.57
CA ALA A 217 0.62 5.51 -8.19
C ALA A 217 0.86 6.67 -9.17
N CYS A 218 2.09 6.83 -9.66
CA CYS A 218 2.52 7.93 -10.53
C CYS A 218 2.44 9.32 -9.87
N GLU A 219 2.60 9.37 -8.55
CA GLU A 219 2.46 10.56 -7.70
C GLU A 219 3.66 11.51 -7.74
N LEU A 220 4.84 11.00 -8.11
CA LEU A 220 6.07 11.76 -8.19
C LEU A 220 6.37 12.18 -9.64
N GLY A 221 7.18 13.23 -9.79
CA GLY A 221 7.56 13.76 -11.10
C GLY A 221 6.63 14.87 -11.61
N ILE A 222 6.88 15.33 -12.85
CA ILE A 222 6.22 16.52 -13.42
C ILE A 222 5.71 16.17 -14.82
N LEU A 223 4.46 16.50 -15.13
CA LEU A 223 3.90 16.33 -16.47
C LEU A 223 4.57 17.30 -17.46
N VAL A 224 5.19 16.76 -18.52
CA VAL A 224 5.96 17.56 -19.51
C VAL A 224 5.12 17.95 -20.74
N GLN A 225 4.06 17.21 -21.05
CA GLN A 225 3.19 17.47 -22.21
C GLN A 225 1.80 17.97 -21.82
N ASP A 226 1.28 17.53 -20.67
CA ASP A 226 -0.05 17.90 -20.20
C ASP A 226 0.02 19.05 -19.22
N GLN A 227 -0.98 19.94 -19.26
CA GLN A 227 -1.06 21.04 -18.30
C GLN A 227 -1.24 20.48 -16.88
N PRO A 228 -0.49 20.97 -15.88
CA PRO A 228 -0.63 20.54 -14.50
C PRO A 228 -2.07 20.73 -14.02
N GLY A 229 -2.67 19.69 -13.43
CA GLY A 229 -4.04 19.73 -12.90
C GLY A 229 -5.16 19.44 -13.91
N VAL A 230 -4.82 19.12 -15.17
CA VAL A 230 -5.79 18.58 -16.14
C VAL A 230 -5.98 17.09 -15.87
N VAL A 231 -7.23 16.69 -15.66
CA VAL A 231 -7.60 15.28 -15.44
C VAL A 231 -8.63 14.92 -16.49
N ASP A 232 -8.29 13.96 -17.36
CA ASP A 232 -9.23 13.38 -18.31
C ASP A 232 -10.25 12.51 -17.58
N GLY A 233 -11.50 12.56 -18.02
CA GLY A 233 -12.59 11.80 -17.42
C GLY A 233 -12.58 10.34 -17.86
N HIS A 234 -12.73 9.42 -16.90
CA HIS A 234 -12.97 8.01 -17.19
C HIS A 234 -14.27 7.50 -16.54
N TRP A 235 -14.83 6.46 -17.16
CA TRP A 235 -16.09 5.87 -16.74
C TRP A 235 -15.93 5.10 -15.42
N SER A 236 -16.90 5.25 -14.52
CA SER A 236 -17.15 4.23 -13.49
C SER A 236 -17.61 2.93 -14.12
N CYS A 237 -17.50 1.85 -13.35
CA CYS A 237 -18.08 0.59 -13.74
C CYS A 237 -19.58 0.71 -14.01
N TRP A 238 -20.04 -0.09 -14.96
CA TRP A 238 -21.46 -0.27 -15.21
C TRP A 238 -22.18 -0.75 -13.94
N SER A 239 -23.39 -0.23 -13.73
CA SER A 239 -24.32 -0.79 -12.76
C SER A 239 -24.68 -2.23 -13.13
N SER A 240 -25.17 -2.98 -12.14
CA SER A 240 -25.93 -4.20 -12.43
C SER A 240 -27.08 -3.89 -13.38
N TRP A 241 -27.41 -4.85 -14.24
CA TRP A 241 -28.60 -4.77 -15.07
C TRP A 241 -29.85 -4.65 -14.21
N SER A 242 -30.77 -3.78 -14.61
CA SER A 242 -32.08 -3.68 -13.97
C SER A 242 -32.86 -5.00 -14.09
N PRO A 243 -33.84 -5.24 -13.21
CA PRO A 243 -34.87 -6.22 -13.46
C PRO A 243 -35.53 -5.98 -14.82
N CYS A 244 -36.01 -7.04 -15.45
CA CYS A 244 -36.72 -6.92 -16.71
C CYS A 244 -38.03 -6.15 -16.48
N SER A 245 -38.20 -5.03 -17.19
CA SER A 245 -39.43 -4.23 -17.15
C SER A 245 -39.85 -3.88 -18.57
N GLY A 246 -41.07 -4.24 -18.96
CA GLY A 246 -41.55 -4.05 -20.33
C GLY A 246 -40.71 -4.76 -21.40
N GLY A 247 -40.11 -5.91 -21.07
CA GLY A 247 -39.28 -6.70 -22.00
C GLY A 247 -37.87 -6.16 -22.22
N ARG A 248 -37.48 -5.08 -21.53
CA ARG A 248 -36.13 -4.50 -21.60
C ARG A 248 -35.48 -4.45 -20.23
N LYS A 249 -34.15 -4.56 -20.22
CA LYS A 249 -33.28 -4.30 -19.08
C LYS A 249 -32.32 -3.17 -19.42
N SER A 250 -31.96 -2.37 -18.44
CA SER A 250 -31.04 -1.26 -18.62
C SER A 250 -29.94 -1.25 -17.56
N ARG A 251 -28.82 -0.63 -17.90
CA ARG A 251 -27.74 -0.32 -16.96
C ARG A 251 -27.19 1.07 -17.25
N SER A 252 -26.53 1.66 -16.26
CA SER A 252 -25.96 2.99 -16.36
C SER A 252 -24.54 3.02 -15.81
N ARG A 253 -23.76 4.00 -16.25
CA ARG A 253 -22.45 4.35 -15.69
C ARG A 253 -22.33 5.86 -15.61
N THR A 254 -21.32 6.37 -14.92
CA THR A 254 -21.11 7.81 -14.76
C THR A 254 -19.65 8.20 -15.02
N CYS A 255 -19.42 9.37 -15.60
CA CYS A 255 -18.07 9.84 -15.93
C CYS A 255 -17.41 10.46 -14.69
N ASN A 256 -16.97 9.59 -13.77
CA ASN A 256 -16.51 10.01 -12.45
C ASN A 256 -15.32 9.23 -11.89
N ASN A 257 -14.70 8.32 -12.64
CA ASN A 257 -13.58 7.52 -12.15
C ASN A 257 -12.33 7.62 -13.07
N PRO A 258 -11.67 8.80 -13.19
CA PRO A 258 -11.93 10.04 -12.44
C PRO A 258 -12.91 10.98 -13.17
N SER A 259 -13.46 11.96 -12.45
CA SER A 259 -14.22 13.06 -13.07
C SER A 259 -13.27 14.00 -13.82
N PRO A 260 -13.65 14.49 -15.01
CA PRO A 260 -12.84 15.44 -15.76
C PRO A 260 -12.67 16.75 -14.99
N ARG A 261 -11.43 17.25 -14.90
CA ARG A 261 -11.08 18.52 -14.21
C ARG A 261 -10.05 19.31 -15.01
N GLY A 262 -9.98 20.63 -14.76
CA GLY A 262 -8.97 21.50 -15.39
C GLY A 262 -9.12 21.67 -16.90
N GLY A 263 -10.25 21.29 -17.50
CA GLY A 263 -10.42 21.26 -18.96
C GLY A 263 -10.09 19.92 -19.62
N GLY A 264 -9.96 18.84 -18.83
CA GLY A 264 -9.75 17.49 -19.35
C GLY A 264 -10.93 16.97 -20.17
N LYS A 265 -10.65 15.96 -20.99
CA LYS A 265 -11.64 15.39 -21.93
C LYS A 265 -12.76 14.69 -21.18
N ALA A 266 -13.98 14.85 -21.67
CA ALA A 266 -15.10 14.05 -21.19
C ALA A 266 -14.96 12.59 -21.64
N CYS A 267 -15.57 11.68 -20.88
CA CYS A 267 -15.59 10.27 -21.22
C CYS A 267 -16.28 10.04 -22.58
N LEU A 268 -15.64 9.26 -23.46
CA LEU A 268 -16.21 8.89 -24.75
C LEU A 268 -17.12 7.66 -24.61
N GLY A 269 -18.30 7.69 -25.24
CA GLY A 269 -19.26 6.58 -25.28
C GLY A 269 -20.56 6.82 -24.52
N GLU A 270 -21.39 5.79 -24.44
CA GLU A 270 -22.76 5.91 -23.90
C GLU A 270 -22.79 5.86 -22.37
N GLN A 271 -23.66 6.68 -21.76
CA GLN A 271 -23.91 6.68 -20.32
C GLN A 271 -24.94 5.63 -19.89
N HIS A 272 -25.90 5.33 -20.77
CA HIS A 272 -27.00 4.41 -20.55
C HIS A 272 -27.01 3.36 -21.64
N GLU A 273 -27.23 2.10 -21.25
CA GLU A 273 -27.39 1.00 -22.18
C GLU A 273 -28.72 0.29 -21.89
N SER A 274 -29.42 -0.12 -22.96
CA SER A 274 -30.64 -0.93 -22.84
C SER A 274 -30.60 -2.10 -23.82
N LYS A 275 -30.94 -3.29 -23.34
CA LYS A 275 -31.04 -4.53 -24.11
C LYS A 275 -32.39 -5.19 -23.87
N ALA A 276 -32.85 -6.02 -24.81
CA ALA A 276 -33.99 -6.90 -24.58
C ALA A 276 -33.67 -7.92 -23.47
N CYS A 277 -34.68 -8.35 -22.73
CA CYS A 277 -34.48 -9.35 -21.67
C CYS A 277 -34.33 -10.75 -22.24
N GLU A 278 -35.14 -11.07 -23.23
CA GLU A 278 -35.00 -12.30 -24.02
C GLU A 278 -33.99 -12.06 -25.13
N ASP A 279 -33.13 -13.04 -25.34
CA ASP A 279 -32.14 -12.98 -26.39
C ASP A 279 -32.76 -13.45 -27.71
N GLU A 280 -33.05 -12.50 -28.59
CA GLU A 280 -33.62 -12.75 -29.92
C GLU A 280 -32.71 -13.66 -30.76
N GLU A 281 -31.38 -13.61 -30.56
CA GLU A 281 -30.43 -14.50 -31.23
C GLU A 281 -30.64 -15.94 -30.76
N LEU A 282 -30.80 -16.17 -29.45
CA LEU A 282 -31.14 -17.51 -28.93
C LEU A 282 -32.50 -18.02 -29.41
N GLN A 283 -33.51 -17.15 -29.53
CA GLN A 283 -34.80 -17.54 -30.11
C GLN A 283 -34.65 -18.00 -31.58
N HIS A 284 -33.85 -17.27 -32.35
CA HIS A 284 -33.53 -17.65 -33.73
C HIS A 284 -32.75 -18.96 -33.80
N LEU A 285 -31.77 -19.15 -32.92
CA LEU A 285 -30.97 -20.38 -32.86
C LEU A 285 -31.80 -21.60 -32.45
N ARG A 286 -32.82 -21.45 -31.61
CA ARG A 286 -33.78 -22.53 -31.28
C ARG A 286 -34.50 -23.07 -32.53
N LEU A 287 -34.73 -22.22 -33.53
CA LEU A 287 -35.36 -22.63 -34.79
C LEU A 287 -34.38 -23.37 -35.71
N ILE A 288 -33.09 -23.00 -35.69
CA ILE A 288 -32.07 -23.53 -36.59
C ILE A 288 -31.43 -24.81 -36.04
N GLU A 289 -31.10 -24.84 -34.75
CA GLU A 289 -30.41 -25.95 -34.09
C GLU A 289 -31.21 -26.48 -32.89
N PRO A 290 -32.47 -26.96 -33.06
CA PRO A 290 -33.35 -27.30 -31.95
C PRO A 290 -32.80 -28.41 -31.04
N HIS A 291 -32.03 -29.35 -31.58
CA HIS A 291 -31.36 -30.42 -30.83
C HIS A 291 -30.36 -29.89 -29.79
N CYS A 292 -29.82 -28.68 -30.00
CA CYS A 292 -28.93 -28.00 -29.05
C CYS A 292 -29.70 -27.35 -27.89
N PHE A 293 -31.02 -27.26 -28.03
CA PHE A 293 -31.93 -26.71 -27.04
C PHE A 293 -32.90 -27.77 -26.49
N ASP A 294 -32.69 -29.05 -26.81
CA ASP A 294 -33.69 -30.09 -26.57
C ASP A 294 -33.97 -30.29 -25.07
N LEU A 295 -35.27 -30.26 -24.78
CA LEU A 295 -35.90 -29.86 -23.53
C LEU A 295 -36.29 -31.06 -22.67
N SER A 296 -35.44 -32.09 -22.58
CA SER A 296 -35.54 -32.98 -21.41
C SER A 296 -35.07 -32.29 -20.12
N ILE A 297 -34.54 -31.06 -20.23
CA ILE A 297 -34.03 -30.24 -19.14
C ILE A 297 -34.36 -28.76 -19.35
N ASN A 298 -35.57 -28.41 -19.80
CA ASN A 298 -36.14 -27.15 -19.34
C ASN A 298 -36.95 -27.48 -18.10
N PRO A 299 -36.48 -27.11 -16.91
CA PRO A 299 -37.35 -27.07 -15.75
C PRO A 299 -38.43 -26.05 -16.04
N THR A 300 -39.64 -26.55 -16.32
CA THR A 300 -40.89 -25.78 -16.22
C THR A 300 -41.12 -25.28 -14.80
N GLU A 301 -40.33 -25.79 -13.85
CA GLU A 301 -40.43 -25.53 -12.45
C GLU A 301 -39.09 -25.00 -11.92
N PHE A 302 -39.15 -23.91 -11.16
CA PHE A 302 -37.98 -23.27 -10.57
C PHE A 302 -38.04 -23.43 -9.06
N CYS A 303 -36.89 -23.69 -8.43
CA CYS A 303 -36.81 -23.59 -6.98
C CYS A 303 -37.02 -22.14 -6.54
N SER A 304 -37.55 -21.99 -5.33
CA SER A 304 -37.55 -20.71 -4.60
C SER A 304 -36.10 -20.19 -4.46
N PRO A 305 -35.90 -18.90 -4.14
CA PRO A 305 -34.56 -18.39 -3.83
C PRO A 305 -33.84 -19.30 -2.82
N PRO A 306 -32.55 -19.57 -3.04
CA PRO A 306 -31.80 -20.51 -2.22
C PRO A 306 -31.76 -20.08 -0.75
N PRO A 307 -31.70 -21.04 0.19
CA PRO A 307 -31.66 -20.73 1.62
C PRO A 307 -30.51 -19.78 1.96
N LEU A 308 -30.76 -18.80 2.83
CA LEU A 308 -29.70 -17.88 3.23
C LEU A 308 -28.62 -18.63 4.03
N LEU A 309 -27.35 -18.33 3.75
CA LEU A 309 -26.21 -18.78 4.55
C LEU A 309 -25.77 -17.61 5.42
N GLU A 310 -25.77 -17.79 6.74
CA GLU A 310 -25.28 -16.78 7.66
C GLU A 310 -23.81 -16.48 7.39
N ASN A 311 -23.47 -15.20 7.29
CA ASN A 311 -22.15 -14.71 6.86
C ASN A 311 -21.67 -15.27 5.50
N GLY A 312 -22.60 -15.72 4.66
CA GLY A 312 -22.35 -16.16 3.30
C GLY A 312 -23.28 -15.54 2.27
N PHE A 313 -23.02 -15.86 1.02
CA PHE A 313 -23.77 -15.44 -0.16
C PHE A 313 -23.68 -16.51 -1.25
N VAL A 314 -24.59 -16.46 -2.22
CA VAL A 314 -24.53 -17.32 -3.40
C VAL A 314 -23.62 -16.67 -4.44
N GLN A 315 -22.59 -17.40 -4.87
CA GLN A 315 -21.68 -16.96 -5.91
C GLN A 315 -22.45 -16.90 -7.24
N ASN A 316 -22.56 -15.71 -7.83
CA ASN A 316 -23.34 -15.40 -9.04
C ASN A 316 -24.85 -15.65 -8.87
N ALA A 317 -25.48 -14.92 -7.95
CA ALA A 317 -26.92 -14.99 -7.72
C ALA A 317 -27.71 -14.67 -9.00
N GLU A 318 -28.62 -15.57 -9.37
CA GLU A 318 -29.53 -15.43 -10.51
C GLU A 318 -30.96 -15.14 -10.03
N ASN A 319 -31.81 -14.64 -10.93
CA ASN A 319 -33.22 -14.35 -10.61
C ASN A 319 -34.11 -15.60 -10.60
N SER A 320 -33.65 -16.73 -11.17
CA SER A 320 -34.39 -17.98 -11.22
C SER A 320 -33.44 -19.19 -11.18
N TYR A 321 -33.86 -20.27 -10.52
CA TYR A 321 -33.06 -21.46 -10.30
C TYR A 321 -33.78 -22.71 -10.83
N PRO A 322 -33.49 -23.16 -12.06
CA PRO A 322 -34.19 -24.28 -12.68
C PRO A 322 -33.84 -25.61 -11.97
N VAL A 323 -34.77 -26.58 -11.94
CA VAL A 323 -34.52 -27.95 -11.43
C VAL A 323 -33.21 -28.53 -11.98
N GLY A 324 -32.39 -29.08 -11.09
CA GLY A 324 -31.08 -29.62 -11.41
C GLY A 324 -29.94 -28.61 -11.37
N LYS A 325 -30.23 -27.29 -11.37
CA LYS A 325 -29.23 -26.22 -11.20
C LYS A 325 -28.47 -26.42 -9.90
N LYS A 326 -27.16 -26.28 -9.99
CA LYS A 326 -26.24 -26.25 -8.85
C LYS A 326 -25.80 -24.81 -8.63
N ILE A 327 -25.78 -24.39 -7.38
CA ILE A 327 -25.23 -23.11 -6.95
C ILE A 327 -24.13 -23.36 -5.94
N ILE A 328 -23.22 -22.41 -5.82
CA ILE A 328 -22.09 -22.47 -4.91
C ILE A 328 -22.25 -21.33 -3.91
N TYR A 329 -22.15 -21.65 -2.62
CA TYR A 329 -22.08 -20.65 -1.57
C TYR A 329 -20.63 -20.22 -1.37
N ALA A 330 -20.46 -18.94 -1.07
CA ALA A 330 -19.21 -18.34 -0.65
C ALA A 330 -19.44 -17.61 0.67
N CYS A 331 -18.39 -17.47 1.47
CA CYS A 331 -18.45 -16.72 2.71
C CYS A 331 -18.03 -15.27 2.49
N LYS A 332 -18.58 -14.36 3.29
CA LYS A 332 -18.15 -12.96 3.34
C LYS A 332 -16.69 -12.88 3.78
N HIS A 333 -16.02 -11.78 3.46
CA HIS A 333 -14.65 -11.53 3.88
C HIS A 333 -14.48 -11.72 5.40
N GLY A 334 -13.40 -12.40 5.82
CA GLY A 334 -13.13 -12.74 7.21
C GLY A 334 -13.73 -14.06 7.70
N TYR A 335 -14.43 -14.78 6.81
CA TYR A 335 -14.97 -16.11 7.07
C TYR A 335 -14.47 -17.11 6.02
N SER A 336 -14.27 -18.36 6.44
CA SER A 336 -14.02 -19.50 5.58
C SER A 336 -15.21 -20.45 5.56
N LEU A 337 -15.48 -21.05 4.40
CA LEU A 337 -16.56 -22.01 4.26
C LEU A 337 -16.10 -23.37 4.78
N VAL A 338 -16.86 -23.95 5.70
CA VAL A 338 -16.66 -25.30 6.23
C VAL A 338 -17.87 -26.14 5.86
N GLY A 339 -17.64 -27.25 5.16
CA GLY A 339 -18.71 -28.16 4.67
C GLY A 339 -18.83 -28.19 3.15
N ASP A 340 -19.98 -28.65 2.63
CA ASP A 340 -20.25 -28.71 1.19
C ASP A 340 -20.79 -27.35 0.67
N PRO A 341 -20.04 -26.58 -0.14
CA PRO A 341 -20.50 -25.29 -0.63
C PRO A 341 -21.62 -25.40 -1.66
N VAL A 342 -21.90 -26.59 -2.20
CA VAL A 342 -22.83 -26.76 -3.31
C VAL A 342 -24.26 -26.97 -2.80
N ALA A 343 -25.22 -26.26 -3.39
CA ALA A 343 -26.64 -26.61 -3.25
C ALA A 343 -27.23 -26.95 -4.61
N LYS A 344 -28.13 -27.94 -4.64
CA LYS A 344 -28.77 -28.39 -5.87
C LYS A 344 -30.28 -28.22 -5.78
N CYS A 345 -30.88 -27.59 -6.78
CA CYS A 345 -32.33 -27.55 -6.92
C CYS A 345 -32.83 -28.95 -7.35
N LEU A 346 -33.72 -29.56 -6.57
CA LEU A 346 -34.28 -30.88 -6.83
C LEU A 346 -35.59 -30.79 -7.61
N GLY A 347 -36.01 -31.91 -8.22
CA GLY A 347 -37.26 -31.99 -8.99
C GLY A 347 -38.55 -31.84 -8.17
N ASN A 348 -38.45 -31.75 -6.84
CA ASN A 348 -39.57 -31.44 -5.95
C ASN A 348 -39.58 -29.95 -5.53
N LEU A 349 -38.81 -29.09 -6.22
CA LEU A 349 -38.68 -27.65 -5.97
C LEU A 349 -38.06 -27.27 -4.62
N GLN A 350 -37.37 -28.22 -3.99
CA GLN A 350 -36.60 -27.99 -2.78
C GLN A 350 -35.10 -27.96 -3.08
N TRP A 351 -34.36 -27.27 -2.21
CA TRP A 351 -32.91 -27.26 -2.26
C TRP A 351 -32.33 -28.45 -1.48
N GLN A 352 -31.55 -29.27 -2.16
CA GLN A 352 -30.61 -30.17 -1.51
C GLN A 352 -29.42 -29.34 -1.04
N VAL A 353 -29.28 -29.23 0.28
CA VAL A 353 -28.22 -28.47 0.95
C VAL A 353 -27.46 -29.41 1.87
N GLY A 354 -26.16 -29.57 1.64
CA GLY A 354 -25.27 -30.24 2.59
C GLY A 354 -25.01 -29.38 3.83
N GLU A 355 -24.58 -29.99 4.92
CA GLU A 355 -24.14 -29.26 6.11
C GLU A 355 -22.98 -28.34 5.76
N ARG A 356 -23.17 -27.03 6.01
CA ARG A 356 -22.17 -26.00 5.77
C ARG A 356 -22.41 -24.79 6.65
N TYR A 357 -21.33 -24.13 7.02
CA TYR A 357 -21.37 -22.87 7.75
C TYR A 357 -20.13 -22.05 7.43
N CYS A 358 -20.25 -20.73 7.60
CA CYS A 358 -19.12 -19.81 7.48
C CYS A 358 -18.45 -19.68 8.85
N HIS A 359 -17.24 -20.20 8.98
CA HIS A 359 -16.43 -20.10 10.19
C HIS A 359 -15.55 -18.85 10.13
N GLU A 360 -15.56 -18.05 11.20
CA GLU A 360 -14.68 -16.89 11.32
C GLU A 360 -13.22 -17.33 11.20
N THR A 361 -12.41 -16.59 10.44
CA THR A 361 -10.97 -16.85 10.30
C THR A 361 -10.11 -15.66 10.68
N ALA A 362 -10.75 -14.51 10.91
CA ALA A 362 -10.08 -13.26 11.18
C ALA A 362 -11.03 -12.32 11.94
N CYS A 363 -10.48 -11.34 12.65
CA CYS A 363 -11.30 -10.39 13.39
C CYS A 363 -11.94 -9.39 12.42
N LEU A 364 -13.25 -9.24 12.51
CA LEU A 364 -13.99 -8.20 11.78
C LEU A 364 -13.97 -6.91 12.58
N LEU A 365 -13.88 -5.77 11.90
CA LEU A 365 -13.95 -4.48 12.58
C LEU A 365 -15.33 -4.35 13.27
N PRO A 366 -15.37 -4.15 14.60
CA PRO A 366 -16.62 -3.94 15.30
C PRO A 366 -17.18 -2.57 14.95
N GLU A 367 -18.49 -2.41 15.11
CA GLU A 367 -19.17 -1.12 14.89
C GLU A 367 -18.63 -0.10 15.91
N LEU A 368 -17.85 0.87 15.40
CA LEU A 368 -17.21 1.90 16.21
C LEU A 368 -18.20 3.04 16.49
N GLU A 369 -18.93 2.93 17.59
CA GLU A 369 -19.89 3.94 18.02
C GLU A 369 -19.23 5.18 18.64
N GLY A 370 -19.95 6.31 18.72
CA GLY A 370 -19.48 7.51 19.44
C GLY A 370 -18.38 8.33 18.74
N GLY A 371 -18.12 8.08 17.46
CA GLY A 371 -17.13 8.82 16.66
C GLY A 371 -15.70 8.29 16.73
N LEU A 372 -15.49 7.13 17.36
CA LEU A 372 -14.21 6.43 17.40
C LEU A 372 -13.71 6.12 15.98
N GLN A 373 -12.46 6.45 15.69
CA GLN A 373 -11.79 6.16 14.42
C GLN A 373 -10.68 5.13 14.66
N GLY A 374 -10.54 4.16 13.75
CA GLY A 374 -9.54 3.10 13.86
C GLY A 374 -8.59 3.11 12.66
N GLU A 375 -7.29 3.11 12.93
CA GLU A 375 -6.23 3.03 11.92
C GLU A 375 -5.24 1.88 12.21
N PRO A 376 -4.81 1.09 11.20
CA PRO A 376 -5.20 1.18 9.79
C PRO A 376 -6.61 0.63 9.56
N TRP A 377 -7.40 1.27 8.70
CA TRP A 377 -8.71 0.74 8.33
C TRP A 377 -8.57 -0.42 7.35
N LYS A 378 -8.97 -1.61 7.78
CA LYS A 378 -9.10 -2.81 6.95
C LYS A 378 -10.50 -3.42 7.11
N PRO A 379 -11.02 -4.09 6.07
CA PRO A 379 -12.27 -4.84 6.18
C PRO A 379 -12.14 -6.07 7.08
N VAL A 380 -10.92 -6.60 7.26
CA VAL A 380 -10.60 -7.83 8.00
C VAL A 380 -9.21 -7.70 8.61
N TYR A 381 -9.00 -8.24 9.82
CA TYR A 381 -7.72 -8.21 10.53
C TYR A 381 -7.26 -9.61 10.93
N GLU A 382 -6.01 -9.94 10.60
CA GLU A 382 -5.42 -11.23 10.96
C GLU A 382 -5.09 -11.32 12.46
N ILE A 383 -4.98 -12.55 12.96
CA ILE A 383 -4.60 -12.80 14.36
C ILE A 383 -3.24 -12.15 14.64
N GLY A 384 -3.18 -11.31 15.66
CA GLY A 384 -2.00 -10.55 16.06
C GLY A 384 -1.93 -9.12 15.49
N GLU A 385 -2.83 -8.75 14.58
CA GLU A 385 -2.93 -7.37 14.09
C GLU A 385 -3.59 -6.44 15.09
N ARG A 386 -3.12 -5.18 15.13
CA ARG A 386 -3.52 -4.18 16.12
C ARG A 386 -4.09 -2.95 15.42
N ILE A 387 -5.18 -2.41 15.95
CA ILE A 387 -5.82 -1.17 15.47
C ILE A 387 -5.59 -0.09 16.51
N SER A 388 -5.09 1.06 16.07
CA SER A 388 -4.97 2.25 16.90
C SER A 388 -6.27 3.05 16.83
N LEU A 389 -6.79 3.43 17.99
CA LEU A 389 -8.06 4.13 18.11
C LEU A 389 -7.81 5.62 18.36
N SER A 390 -8.54 6.48 17.66
CA SER A 390 -8.49 7.93 17.78
C SER A 390 -9.91 8.51 17.87
N CYS A 391 -10.00 9.74 18.37
CA CYS A 391 -11.25 10.47 18.46
C CYS A 391 -11.27 11.65 17.49
N PRO A 392 -12.45 12.10 17.05
CA PRO A 392 -12.58 13.24 16.18
C PRO A 392 -12.21 14.54 16.92
N TYR A 393 -11.90 15.58 16.15
CA TYR A 393 -11.34 16.84 16.67
C TYR A 393 -12.16 17.43 17.83
N GLY A 394 -11.50 17.68 18.96
CA GLY A 394 -12.12 18.26 20.16
C GLY A 394 -12.77 17.27 21.12
N MET A 395 -12.58 15.96 20.92
CA MET A 395 -13.00 14.90 21.84
C MET A 395 -11.77 14.11 22.29
N HIS A 396 -11.81 13.55 23.50
CA HIS A 396 -10.72 12.70 24.02
C HIS A 396 -11.17 11.25 24.10
N LEU A 397 -10.24 10.34 23.84
CA LEU A 397 -10.44 8.91 23.90
C LEU A 397 -10.28 8.44 25.34
N GLU A 398 -11.31 7.79 25.88
CA GLU A 398 -11.30 7.21 27.23
C GLU A 398 -11.36 5.69 27.11
N GLY A 399 -10.40 5.00 27.72
CA GLY A 399 -10.20 3.56 27.58
C GLY A 399 -8.87 3.24 26.88
N ALA A 400 -8.83 2.12 26.15
CA ALA A 400 -7.61 1.66 25.50
C ALA A 400 -7.36 2.38 24.17
N HIS A 401 -6.13 2.82 23.94
CA HIS A 401 -5.71 3.48 22.69
C HIS A 401 -5.50 2.53 21.51
N SER A 402 -5.50 1.22 21.75
CA SER A 402 -5.42 0.23 20.68
C SER A 402 -6.12 -1.06 21.09
N ILE A 403 -6.60 -1.79 20.08
CA ILE A 403 -7.24 -3.10 20.22
C ILE A 403 -6.49 -4.13 19.38
N LEU A 404 -6.38 -5.34 19.90
CA LEU A 404 -5.65 -6.46 19.29
C LEU A 404 -6.62 -7.55 18.84
N CYS A 405 -6.43 -8.08 17.64
CA CYS A 405 -7.10 -9.29 17.19
C CYS A 405 -6.45 -10.51 17.85
N GLU A 406 -7.14 -11.13 18.80
CA GLU A 406 -6.65 -12.32 19.49
C GLU A 406 -6.87 -13.61 18.68
N PRO A 407 -6.16 -14.71 19.01
CA PRO A 407 -6.41 -16.02 18.40
C PRO A 407 -7.83 -16.57 18.63
N SER A 408 -8.54 -16.01 19.62
CA SER A 408 -9.95 -16.27 19.89
C SER A 408 -10.90 -15.61 18.87
N LEU A 409 -10.36 -14.90 17.88
CA LEU A 409 -11.06 -14.08 16.88
C LEU A 409 -11.91 -12.96 17.49
N LYS A 410 -11.52 -12.52 18.69
CA LYS A 410 -12.14 -11.41 19.42
C LYS A 410 -11.16 -10.27 19.62
N TRP A 411 -11.70 -9.07 19.73
CA TRP A 411 -10.94 -7.88 20.06
C TRP A 411 -10.68 -7.77 21.55
N SER A 412 -9.43 -7.47 21.89
CA SER A 412 -8.99 -7.27 23.26
C SER A 412 -8.20 -5.97 23.37
N PRO A 413 -8.57 -5.04 24.27
CA PRO A 413 -9.76 -5.07 25.14
C PRO A 413 -11.07 -4.87 24.36
N ASP A 414 -12.22 -5.19 24.98
CA ASP A 414 -13.55 -5.07 24.34
C ASP A 414 -13.83 -3.61 23.97
N VAL A 415 -14.13 -3.38 22.69
CA VAL A 415 -14.35 -2.06 22.10
C VAL A 415 -15.48 -1.29 22.78
N LYS A 416 -16.47 -1.99 23.36
CA LYS A 416 -17.58 -1.36 24.12
C LYS A 416 -17.11 -0.59 25.35
N THR A 417 -15.90 -0.86 25.84
CA THR A 417 -15.29 -0.16 26.98
C THR A 417 -14.61 1.16 26.59
N ILE A 418 -14.55 1.48 25.29
CA ILE A 418 -13.78 2.60 24.75
C ILE A 418 -14.74 3.60 24.11
N GLN A 419 -14.67 4.87 24.52
CA GLN A 419 -15.59 5.91 24.03
C GLN A 419 -14.90 7.26 23.86
N CYS A 420 -15.39 8.05 22.90
CA CYS A 420 -15.00 9.46 22.76
C CYS A 420 -15.92 10.33 23.60
N LYS A 421 -15.36 11.09 24.55
CA LYS A 421 -16.12 12.09 25.31
C LYS A 421 -15.80 13.51 24.85
N LYS A 422 -16.85 14.32 24.70
CA LYS A 422 -16.70 15.77 24.55
C LYS A 422 -16.19 16.32 25.89
N PRO A 423 -15.22 17.25 25.89
CA PRO A 423 -14.90 17.99 27.10
C PRO A 423 -16.15 18.77 27.49
N VAL A 424 -16.85 18.31 28.53
CA VAL A 424 -17.96 19.06 29.11
C VAL A 424 -17.35 20.27 29.79
N SER A 425 -17.62 21.46 29.27
CA SER A 425 -17.41 22.69 30.02
C SER A 425 -18.48 22.76 31.10
N SER A 426 -18.19 22.15 32.25
CA SER A 426 -19.00 22.28 33.46
C SER A 426 -18.08 22.33 34.67
N VAL A 427 -17.98 23.54 35.22
CA VAL A 427 -17.93 23.88 36.64
C VAL A 427 -17.00 23.03 37.52
N LYS A 428 -15.96 23.70 38.03
CA LYS A 428 -15.10 23.25 39.13
C LYS A 428 -15.85 22.38 40.16
N THR A 429 -15.46 21.12 40.22
CA THR A 429 -15.20 20.48 41.51
C THR A 429 -13.78 19.95 41.43
N GLU A 430 -12.88 20.57 42.19
CA GLU A 430 -11.49 20.16 42.32
C GLU A 430 -11.42 18.77 42.96
N VAL A 431 -10.84 17.81 42.23
CA VAL A 431 -9.98 16.81 42.87
C VAL A 431 -8.64 16.89 42.12
N THR A 432 -7.82 17.84 42.56
CA THR A 432 -6.41 17.93 42.20
C THR A 432 -5.70 16.72 42.82
N GLU A 433 -5.23 15.79 42.00
CA GLU A 433 -4.15 14.91 42.44
C GLU A 433 -2.94 15.80 42.83
N PRO A 434 -2.33 15.58 44.01
CA PRO A 434 -1.25 16.44 44.46
C PRO A 434 0.00 16.21 43.61
N LYS A 435 0.59 17.30 43.09
CA LYS A 435 1.91 17.28 42.43
C LYS A 435 3.00 16.99 43.46
N CYS A 436 3.34 15.72 43.66
CA CYS A 436 4.42 15.30 44.55
C CYS A 436 5.80 15.51 43.94
N GLN A 437 6.82 15.66 44.78
CA GLN A 437 8.20 15.78 44.32
C GLN A 437 8.72 14.47 43.70
N PRO A 438 9.78 14.48 42.86
CA PRO A 438 10.29 13.28 42.19
C PRO A 438 10.66 12.11 43.13
N TRP A 439 11.02 12.40 44.39
CA TRP A 439 11.34 11.43 45.45
C TRP A 439 10.13 11.08 46.35
N GLU A 440 8.93 11.51 45.98
CA GLU A 440 7.67 11.23 46.66
C GLU A 440 6.72 10.48 45.72
N LYS A 441 5.78 9.72 46.29
CA LYS A 441 4.70 9.05 45.56
C LYS A 441 3.37 9.43 46.19
N VAL A 442 2.32 9.49 45.36
CA VAL A 442 0.96 9.68 45.86
C VAL A 442 0.51 8.38 46.53
N TYR A 443 0.15 8.45 47.80
CA TYR A 443 -0.51 7.37 48.52
C TYR A 443 -1.70 7.96 49.27
N GLN A 444 -2.90 7.47 48.98
CA GLN A 444 -4.16 7.96 49.58
C GLN A 444 -4.31 9.50 49.51
N SER A 445 -4.04 10.07 48.33
CA SER A 445 -4.15 11.52 48.05
C SER A 445 -3.19 12.42 48.85
N GLN A 446 -2.10 11.87 49.39
CA GLN A 446 -1.01 12.62 50.01
C GLN A 446 0.34 12.19 49.42
N CYS A 447 1.31 13.11 49.41
CA CYS A 447 2.67 12.81 48.99
C CYS A 447 3.41 12.14 50.14
N VAL A 448 3.82 10.89 49.94
CA VAL A 448 4.65 10.14 50.89
C VAL A 448 6.01 9.86 50.27
N CYS A 449 7.06 9.81 51.09
CA CYS A 449 8.41 9.56 50.63
C CYS A 449 8.51 8.21 49.92
N LYS A 450 9.17 8.18 48.75
CA LYS A 450 9.55 6.92 48.09
C LYS A 450 10.54 6.17 48.97
N MET A 451 10.53 4.85 48.89
CA MET A 451 11.61 4.03 49.43
C MET A 451 12.82 4.10 48.49
N PRO A 452 14.08 3.97 48.96
CA PRO A 452 15.26 4.11 48.11
C PRO A 452 15.35 3.17 46.90
N TYR A 453 14.67 2.03 46.93
CA TYR A 453 14.59 1.10 45.79
C TYR A 453 13.54 1.49 44.74
N GLU A 454 12.62 2.41 45.06
CA GLU A 454 11.60 2.95 44.14
C GLU A 454 12.11 4.15 43.32
N CYS A 455 13.35 4.59 43.59
CA CYS A 455 14.02 5.61 42.79
C CYS A 455 14.52 5.02 41.47
N GLY A 456 14.14 5.67 40.36
CA GLY A 456 14.68 5.38 39.04
C GLY A 456 16.13 5.85 38.86
N PRO A 457 16.68 5.77 37.63
CA PRO A 457 18.02 6.25 37.30
C PRO A 457 18.16 7.75 37.64
N SER A 458 19.21 8.11 38.38
CA SER A 458 19.47 9.46 38.88
C SER A 458 20.98 9.62 39.09
N LEU A 459 21.46 10.86 39.23
CA LEU A 459 22.87 11.21 39.31
C LEU A 459 23.55 10.60 40.56
N ASP A 460 24.71 9.96 40.37
CA ASP A 460 25.46 9.34 41.48
C ASP A 460 26.17 10.39 42.33
N ILE A 461 26.12 10.17 43.64
CA ILE A 461 26.70 11.02 44.69
C ILE A 461 27.29 10.19 45.84
N CYS A 462 28.22 10.80 46.57
CA CYS A 462 28.76 10.25 47.82
C CYS A 462 28.25 11.09 48.98
N ALA A 463 27.69 10.44 50.00
CA ALA A 463 27.19 11.12 51.19
C ALA A 463 27.55 10.39 52.48
N THR A 464 27.82 11.15 53.54
CA THR A 464 28.09 10.64 54.88
C THR A 464 26.80 10.67 55.70
N ASP A 465 26.42 9.54 56.28
CA ASP A 465 25.35 9.50 57.30
C ASP A 465 25.84 10.22 58.55
N GLN A 466 25.16 11.31 58.94
CA GLN A 466 25.58 12.11 60.09
C GLN A 466 25.55 11.33 61.42
N ARG A 467 24.72 10.28 61.51
CA ARG A 467 24.57 9.44 62.71
C ARG A 467 25.64 8.36 62.81
N THR A 468 25.93 7.67 61.71
CA THR A 468 26.89 6.55 61.71
C THR A 468 28.29 6.95 61.27
N LYS A 469 28.46 8.18 60.76
CA LYS A 469 29.69 8.72 60.18
C LYS A 469 30.28 7.82 59.06
N ARG A 470 29.43 7.03 58.40
CA ARG A 470 29.81 6.17 57.27
C ARG A 470 29.53 6.87 55.96
N ASN A 471 30.50 6.81 55.05
CA ASN A 471 30.36 7.29 53.68
C ASN A 471 29.70 6.20 52.82
N THR A 472 28.64 6.56 52.10
CA THR A 472 27.87 5.63 51.26
C THR A 472 27.63 6.25 49.88
N ALA A 473 27.86 5.47 48.83
CA ALA A 473 27.50 5.85 47.47
C ALA A 473 25.98 5.72 47.28
N LEU A 474 25.33 6.81 46.85
CA LEU A 474 23.88 6.93 46.66
C LEU A 474 23.60 7.67 45.34
N THR A 475 22.32 7.85 45.01
CA THR A 475 21.89 8.74 43.92
C THR A 475 21.13 9.94 44.49
N VAL A 476 21.01 11.03 43.73
CA VAL A 476 20.27 12.24 44.14
C VAL A 476 18.84 11.90 44.58
N CYS A 477 18.10 11.09 43.80
CA CYS A 477 16.76 10.62 44.20
C CYS A 477 16.79 9.84 45.54
N LYS A 478 17.74 8.91 45.70
CA LYS A 478 17.84 8.09 46.92
C LYS A 478 18.15 8.94 48.15
N LEU A 479 18.99 9.96 48.01
CA LEU A 479 19.32 10.86 49.10
C LEU A 479 18.12 11.71 49.50
N HIS A 480 17.38 12.28 48.54
CA HIS A 480 16.12 13.00 48.82
C HIS A 480 15.07 12.12 49.48
N ALA A 481 14.91 10.87 49.02
CA ALA A 481 14.01 9.90 49.64
C ALA A 481 14.39 9.63 51.11
N LEU A 482 15.69 9.46 51.40
CA LEU A 482 16.20 9.25 52.76
C LEU A 482 16.04 10.50 53.66
N GLU A 483 16.25 11.71 53.12
CA GLU A 483 15.99 12.96 53.83
C GLU A 483 14.51 13.16 54.13
N CYS A 484 13.64 12.84 53.17
CA CYS A 484 12.19 12.87 53.34
C CYS A 484 11.74 11.93 54.48
N MET A 485 12.40 10.77 54.61
CA MET A 485 12.21 9.84 55.73
C MET A 485 12.87 10.29 57.05
N GLY A 486 13.44 11.50 57.13
CA GLY A 486 14.02 12.10 58.33
C GLY A 486 15.48 11.73 58.62
N ARG A 487 16.20 11.11 57.68
CA ARG A 487 17.63 10.79 57.85
C ARG A 487 18.51 11.92 57.34
N LYS A 488 19.49 12.34 58.14
CA LYS A 488 20.40 13.45 57.78
C LYS A 488 21.71 12.94 57.19
N TYR A 489 22.03 13.44 56.02
CA TYR A 489 23.27 13.15 55.30
C TYR A 489 23.98 14.45 54.93
N SER A 490 25.29 14.37 54.72
CA SER A 490 26.09 15.48 54.16
C SER A 490 26.81 14.98 52.92
N LEU A 491 26.77 15.75 51.83
CA LEU A 491 27.54 15.43 50.63
C LEU A 491 29.04 15.45 50.93
N THR A 492 29.76 14.50 50.33
CA THR A 492 31.22 14.40 50.41
C THR A 492 31.78 14.07 49.04
N GLU A 493 33.09 14.26 48.86
CA GLU A 493 33.77 13.95 47.60
C GLU A 493 33.62 12.46 47.22
N VAL A 494 33.48 12.22 45.92
CA VAL A 494 33.17 10.88 45.35
C VAL A 494 34.24 9.84 45.73
N GLU A 495 35.50 10.26 45.89
CA GLU A 495 36.64 9.40 46.26
C GLU A 495 36.51 8.77 47.66
N ASN A 496 35.70 9.38 48.54
CA ASN A 496 35.48 8.90 49.91
C ASN A 496 34.48 7.75 50.01
N CYS A 497 33.82 7.41 48.89
CA CYS A 497 32.93 6.26 48.78
C CYS A 497 33.55 5.20 47.87
N LYS A 498 33.55 3.94 48.31
CA LYS A 498 33.87 2.82 47.41
C LYS A 498 32.71 2.63 46.42
N VAL A 499 32.84 3.20 45.22
CA VAL A 499 31.91 2.97 44.11
C VAL A 499 32.17 1.56 43.56
N PRO A 500 31.16 0.68 43.42
CA PRO A 500 31.33 -0.58 42.70
C PRO A 500 31.77 -0.29 41.26
N GLN A 501 32.79 -0.99 40.73
CA GLN A 501 33.20 -0.83 39.34
C GLN A 501 31.99 -0.99 38.41
N THR A 502 31.85 -0.05 37.48
CA THR A 502 30.70 0.17 36.59
C THR A 502 30.24 -1.11 35.91
N SER A 503 29.13 -1.68 36.41
CA SER A 503 28.32 -2.62 35.63
C SER A 503 27.68 -1.85 34.48
N GLU A 504 27.90 -2.29 33.24
CA GLU A 504 27.30 -1.71 32.03
C GLU A 504 25.78 -1.56 32.23
N ILE A 505 25.26 -0.33 32.08
CA ILE A 505 23.84 -0.04 32.30
C ILE A 505 23.06 -0.53 31.07
N PRO A 506 22.10 -1.46 31.24
CA PRO A 506 21.29 -1.95 30.13
C PRO A 506 20.33 -0.86 29.66
N CYS A 507 19.99 -0.88 28.37
CA CYS A 507 19.18 0.17 27.73
C CYS A 507 17.82 0.49 28.37
N GLY A 508 17.25 -0.43 29.15
CA GLY A 508 16.01 -0.19 29.90
C GLY A 508 16.17 0.71 31.14
N SER A 509 17.38 1.17 31.46
CA SER A 509 17.66 2.00 32.63
C SER A 509 18.65 3.14 32.34
N CYS A 510 18.73 3.58 31.08
CA CYS A 510 19.56 4.73 30.71
C CYS A 510 19.14 5.99 31.47
N ARG A 511 20.14 6.79 31.84
CA ARG A 511 19.91 8.10 32.45
C ARG A 511 19.39 9.07 31.40
N SER A 512 18.79 10.17 31.83
CA SER A 512 18.18 11.15 30.92
C SER A 512 19.15 11.84 29.96
N TRP A 513 20.47 11.72 30.19
CA TRP A 513 21.53 12.25 29.33
C TRP A 513 22.28 11.15 28.55
N GLU A 514 21.75 9.92 28.55
CA GLU A 514 22.31 8.76 27.87
C GLU A 514 21.32 8.21 26.84
N LYS A 515 21.85 7.67 25.73
CA LYS A 515 21.08 6.95 24.71
C LYS A 515 21.51 5.48 24.65
N CYS A 516 20.58 4.61 24.27
CA CYS A 516 20.87 3.21 24.06
C CYS A 516 21.69 2.99 22.79
N ASN A 517 22.86 2.36 22.90
CA ASN A 517 23.60 1.90 21.73
C ASN A 517 23.09 0.52 21.29
N GLY A 518 22.20 0.50 20.29
CA GLY A 518 21.49 -0.69 19.79
C GLY A 518 22.32 -1.98 19.61
N PRO A 519 23.55 -1.94 19.04
CA PRO A 519 24.37 -3.15 18.88
C PRO A 519 25.04 -3.69 20.16
N SER A 520 25.20 -2.88 21.21
CA SER A 520 25.85 -3.31 22.47
C SER A 520 24.88 -3.46 23.64
N ASN A 521 23.64 -2.95 23.51
CA ASN A 521 22.64 -2.92 24.58
C ASN A 521 23.10 -2.20 25.86
N VAL A 522 24.05 -1.26 25.70
CA VAL A 522 24.63 -0.45 26.78
C VAL A 522 24.25 1.02 26.56
N CYS A 523 23.97 1.73 27.65
CA CYS A 523 23.74 3.18 27.63
C CYS A 523 25.05 3.93 27.39
N VAL A 524 25.05 4.84 26.41
CA VAL A 524 26.18 5.72 26.06
C VAL A 524 25.76 7.18 26.18
N CYS A 525 26.70 8.08 26.47
CA CYS A 525 26.42 9.52 26.55
C CYS A 525 25.77 10.05 25.26
N ASP A 526 24.72 10.85 25.42
CA ASP A 526 24.07 11.54 24.31
C ASP A 526 24.49 13.01 24.27
N GLU A 527 25.65 13.29 23.68
CA GLU A 527 26.27 14.63 23.72
C GLU A 527 25.42 15.74 23.06
N ASP A 528 24.55 15.35 22.12
CA ASP A 528 23.64 16.23 21.37
C ASP A 528 22.21 16.27 21.96
N GLY A 529 21.97 15.58 23.08
CA GLY A 529 20.67 15.48 23.73
C GLY A 529 20.20 16.81 24.34
N LEU A 530 18.91 17.12 24.20
CA LEU A 530 18.26 18.25 24.85
C LEU A 530 17.57 17.77 26.14
N CYS A 531 17.88 18.38 27.28
CA CYS A 531 17.20 18.10 28.54
C CYS A 531 15.81 18.76 28.55
N GLU A 532 14.74 17.98 28.61
CA GLU A 532 13.38 18.51 28.79
C GLU A 532 13.16 19.07 30.21
N GLU A 533 12.29 20.08 30.35
CA GLU A 533 11.99 20.74 31.64
C GLU A 533 11.18 19.80 32.56
N GLY A 534 11.86 19.07 33.46
CA GLY A 534 11.16 18.15 34.39
C GLY A 534 11.99 17.36 35.39
N GLY A 535 13.26 17.73 35.67
CA GLY A 535 14.15 17.01 36.60
C GLY A 535 14.35 17.69 37.96
N ALA A 536 14.89 16.95 38.94
CA ALA A 536 15.29 17.57 40.21
C ALA A 536 16.40 18.60 39.99
N GLN A 537 16.29 19.75 40.65
CA GLN A 537 17.26 20.82 40.57
C GLN A 537 18.34 20.64 41.65
N VAL A 538 19.60 20.70 41.22
CA VAL A 538 20.78 20.54 42.05
C VAL A 538 21.65 21.80 41.98
N CYS A 539 22.42 22.02 43.04
CA CYS A 539 23.40 23.08 43.13
C CYS A 539 24.77 22.51 42.79
N ALA A 540 25.35 22.97 41.69
CA ALA A 540 26.62 22.46 41.18
C ALA A 540 27.62 23.59 40.93
N GLU A 541 28.90 23.26 41.07
CA GLU A 541 30.02 24.09 40.68
C GLU A 541 30.72 23.43 39.48
N VAL A 542 30.87 24.21 38.40
CA VAL A 542 31.56 23.77 37.18
C VAL A 542 32.97 24.33 37.21
N SER A 543 33.96 23.45 37.04
CA SER A 543 35.37 23.80 37.15
C SER A 543 35.75 24.92 36.16
N GLY A 544 36.22 26.06 36.68
CA GLY A 544 36.54 27.25 35.90
C GLY A 544 35.60 28.44 36.12
N SER A 545 34.51 28.28 36.90
CA SER A 545 33.65 29.39 37.36
C SER A 545 33.48 29.36 38.88
N ALA A 546 33.75 30.48 39.57
CA ALA A 546 33.66 30.58 41.04
C ALA A 546 32.22 30.76 41.57
N ALA A 547 31.20 30.46 40.76
CA ALA A 547 29.81 30.71 41.09
C ALA A 547 29.02 29.39 41.09
N HIS A 548 28.34 29.12 42.20
CA HIS A 548 27.42 28.00 42.28
C HIS A 548 26.21 28.25 41.38
N ARG A 549 25.84 27.26 40.56
CA ARG A 549 24.72 27.36 39.62
C ARG A 549 23.68 26.30 39.92
N THR A 550 22.41 26.71 39.89
CA THR A 550 21.28 25.79 39.89
C THR A 550 21.14 25.18 38.50
N MET A 551 21.23 23.86 38.43
CA MET A 551 21.12 23.09 37.19
C MET A 551 20.24 21.86 37.43
N THR A 552 19.69 21.28 36.38
CA THR A 552 18.97 20.00 36.46
C THR A 552 19.95 18.82 36.51
N GLU A 553 19.53 17.68 37.05
CA GLU A 553 20.34 16.45 37.01
C GLU A 553 20.80 16.08 35.59
N CYS A 554 19.96 16.33 34.58
CA CYS A 554 20.25 16.06 33.17
C CYS A 554 21.38 16.94 32.63
N GLU A 555 21.33 18.24 32.92
CA GLU A 555 22.38 19.18 32.49
C GLU A 555 23.73 18.84 33.12
N VAL A 556 23.75 18.48 34.42
CA VAL A 556 24.99 18.05 35.09
C VAL A 556 25.53 16.77 34.47
N GLY A 557 24.65 15.82 34.12
CA GLY A 557 25.00 14.59 33.43
C GLY A 557 25.63 14.84 32.06
N LEU A 558 25.04 15.72 31.24
CA LEU A 558 25.58 16.11 29.93
C LEU A 558 26.96 16.78 30.03
N LEU A 559 27.16 17.66 31.01
CA LEU A 559 28.48 18.29 31.22
C LEU A 559 29.55 17.25 31.59
N ARG A 560 29.23 16.28 32.45
CA ARG A 560 30.14 15.17 32.76
C ARG A 560 30.41 14.29 31.54
N CYS A 561 29.39 14.02 30.71
CA CYS A 561 29.55 13.28 29.46
C CYS A 561 30.51 13.97 28.49
N ARG A 562 30.48 15.31 28.42
CA ARG A 562 31.41 16.13 27.62
C ARG A 562 32.82 16.26 28.23
N GLY A 563 33.08 15.59 29.35
CA GLY A 563 34.38 15.59 30.02
C GLY A 563 34.62 16.78 30.96
N GLU A 564 33.60 17.57 31.29
CA GLU A 564 33.73 18.68 32.25
C GLU A 564 33.64 18.17 33.70
N THR A 565 34.50 18.70 34.58
CA THR A 565 34.51 18.36 36.00
C THR A 565 33.48 19.20 36.77
N VAL A 566 32.37 18.56 37.16
CA VAL A 566 31.27 19.17 37.90
C VAL A 566 31.14 18.58 39.31
N THR A 567 31.29 19.43 40.32
CA THR A 567 31.13 19.09 41.75
C THR A 567 29.74 19.50 42.24
N LEU A 568 29.04 18.58 42.91
CA LEU A 568 27.73 18.88 43.50
C LEU A 568 27.92 19.46 44.90
N VAL A 569 27.42 20.67 45.09
CA VAL A 569 27.45 21.40 46.36
C VAL A 569 26.18 21.12 47.17
N GLY A 570 25.06 20.88 46.49
CA GLY A 570 23.79 20.55 47.12
C GLY A 570 22.85 19.79 46.18
N ILE A 571 21.97 18.97 46.76
CA ILE A 571 20.90 18.27 46.03
C ILE A 571 19.63 19.12 45.85
N ARG A 572 19.67 20.39 46.26
CA ARG A 572 18.62 21.41 46.09
C ARG A 572 19.19 22.58 45.29
N PRO A 573 18.35 23.49 44.74
CA PRO A 573 18.82 24.71 44.10
C PRO A 573 19.82 25.49 44.96
N CYS A 574 20.76 26.18 44.32
CA CYS A 574 21.67 27.06 45.03
C CYS A 574 20.87 28.21 45.66
N ASP A 575 21.13 28.51 46.93
CA ASP A 575 20.58 29.70 47.55
C ASP A 575 21.10 30.93 46.79
N ILE A 576 20.19 31.73 46.23
CA ILE A 576 20.53 33.01 45.62
C ILE A 576 21.00 33.90 46.76
N GLN A 577 22.32 34.02 46.96
CA GLN A 577 22.84 35.12 47.75
C GLN A 577 22.49 36.41 46.98
N SER A 578 21.44 37.10 47.44
CA SER A 578 21.34 38.54 47.24
C SER A 578 22.64 39.12 47.79
N LYS A 579 23.35 39.91 46.99
CA LYS A 579 24.53 40.72 47.35
C LYS A 579 24.86 40.84 48.84
#